data_AF-A0A0G4JSR5-F1
#
_entry.id   AF-A0A0G4JSR5-F1
#
_cell.length_a   1.000
_cell.length_b   1.000
_cell.length_c   1.000
_cell.angle_alpha   90.00
_cell.angle_beta   90.00
_cell.angle_gamma   90.00
#
_symmetry.space_group_name_H-M   'P 1'
#
loop_
_entity.id
_entity.type
_entity.pdbx_description
1 polymer ?
#
loop_
_entity_poly.entity_id
_entity_poly.type
_entity_poly.pdbx_seq_one_letter_code
_entity_poly.pdbx_strand_id
1 'polypeptide(L)'
;MNVERIDYKEIKSSFLDGCYTYCQHKINNINLHDSIWGNNESEQAYAYELFDNAYDLPIENLMFEVVTLILMAGRGPEQAEKYHRDRIAGILSEHKLDELIADISEEERQDLIYDMSLLKLI
;
A
#
# COMPACT_ATOMS: atom_id res chain seq x y z
N MET A 1 -25.67 5.58 1.97
CA MET A 1 -24.81 5.43 0.78
C MET A 1 -24.14 4.09 0.94
N ASN A 2 -24.31 3.16 0.00
CA ASN A 2 -23.42 1.99 -0.04
C ASN A 2 -22.09 2.54 -0.54
N VAL A 3 -21.08 2.56 0.33
CA VAL A 3 -19.70 2.83 -0.08
C VAL A 3 -19.31 1.66 -0.97
N GLU A 4 -18.95 1.94 -2.22
CA GLU A 4 -18.47 0.93 -3.14
C GLU A 4 -17.06 0.54 -2.71
N ARG A 5 -16.83 -0.76 -2.53
CA ARG A 5 -15.56 -1.30 -2.05
C ARG A 5 -14.49 -1.16 -3.14
N ILE A 6 -13.34 -0.62 -2.76
CA ILE A 6 -12.20 -0.42 -3.67
C ILE A 6 -11.47 -1.75 -3.86
N ASP A 7 -11.17 -2.10 -5.11
CA ASP A 7 -10.50 -3.35 -5.46
C ASP A 7 -8.97 -3.30 -5.36
N TYR A 8 -8.34 -4.47 -5.26
CA TYR A 8 -6.89 -4.59 -5.10
C TYR A 8 -6.11 -3.92 -6.23
N LYS A 9 -6.64 -3.98 -7.45
CA LYS A 9 -6.01 -3.38 -8.62
C LYS A 9 -6.13 -1.86 -8.58
N GLU A 10 -7.28 -1.33 -8.16
CA GLU A 10 -7.50 0.09 -7.95
C GLU A 10 -6.59 0.63 -6.85
N ILE A 11 -6.52 -0.02 -5.68
CA ILE A 11 -5.58 0.33 -4.59
C ILE A 11 -4.13 0.36 -5.12
N LYS A 12 -3.71 -0.68 -5.86
CA LYS A 12 -2.39 -0.77 -6.48
C LYS A 12 -2.14 0.38 -7.46
N SER A 13 -3.11 0.70 -8.30
CA SER A 13 -3.00 1.78 -9.29
C SER A 13 -2.95 3.15 -8.60
N SER A 14 -3.81 3.41 -7.62
CA SER A 14 -3.84 4.65 -6.86
C SER A 14 -2.53 4.91 -6.12
N PHE A 15 -1.94 3.89 -5.49
CA PHE A 15 -0.65 4.02 -4.82
C PHE A 15 0.49 4.36 -5.80
N LEU A 16 0.52 3.69 -6.96
CA LEU A 16 1.49 3.97 -8.02
C LEU A 16 1.33 5.38 -8.59
N ASP A 17 0.08 5.84 -8.78
CA ASP A 17 -0.21 7.20 -9.24
C ASP A 17 0.22 8.25 -8.20
N GLY A 18 0.06 7.96 -6.91
CA GLY A 18 0.60 8.79 -5.82
C GLY A 18 2.12 8.91 -5.88
N CYS A 19 2.82 7.79 -6.04
CA CYS A 19 4.27 7.75 -6.21
C CYS A 19 4.71 8.56 -7.44
N TYR A 20 4.05 8.34 -8.57
CA TYR A 20 4.33 9.03 -9.83
C TYR A 20 4.13 10.54 -9.70
N THR A 21 3.02 10.97 -9.08
CA THR A 21 2.70 12.38 -8.84
C THR A 21 3.77 13.05 -7.98
N TYR A 22 4.24 12.38 -6.92
CA TYR A 22 5.32 12.92 -6.10
C TYR A 22 6.60 13.11 -6.89
N CYS A 23 6.97 12.13 -7.71
CA CYS A 23 8.14 12.23 -8.59
C CYS A 23 8.04 13.44 -9.53
N GLN A 24 6.87 13.71 -10.10
CA GLN A 24 6.65 14.91 -10.93
C GLN A 24 6.86 16.20 -10.12
N HIS A 25 6.27 16.29 -8.93
CA HIS A 25 6.47 17.44 -8.04
C HIS A 25 7.93 17.63 -7.64
N LYS A 26 8.63 16.53 -7.33
CA LYS A 26 10.04 16.56 -6.95
C LYS A 26 10.91 17.05 -8.10
N ILE A 27 10.71 16.52 -9.31
CA ILE A 27 11.43 16.97 -10.52
C ILE A 27 11.20 18.47 -10.76
N ASN A 28 9.96 18.93 -10.63
CA ASN A 28 9.65 20.35 -10.79
C ASN A 28 10.39 21.22 -9.75
N ASN A 29 10.42 20.80 -8.49
CA ASN A 29 11.14 21.50 -7.42
C ASN A 29 12.66 21.47 -7.60
N ILE A 30 13.22 20.35 -8.08
CA ILE A 30 14.65 20.26 -8.44
C ILE A 30 14.96 21.32 -9.51
N ASN A 31 14.14 21.42 -10.57
CA ASN A 31 14.38 22.33 -11.68
C ASN A 31 14.18 23.82 -11.34
N LEU A 32 13.29 24.15 -10.38
CA LEU A 32 12.96 25.53 -10.04
C LEU A 32 13.75 26.09 -8.85
N HIS A 33 14.21 25.22 -7.94
CA HIS A 33 14.72 25.61 -6.64
C HIS A 33 16.04 24.95 -6.24
N ASP A 34 16.72 24.26 -7.17
CA ASP A 34 17.90 23.44 -6.89
C ASP A 34 17.69 22.49 -5.69
N SER A 35 16.45 22.02 -5.52
CA SER A 35 16.08 21.07 -4.47
C SER A 35 16.79 19.74 -4.69
N ILE A 36 17.03 19.00 -3.61
CA ILE A 36 17.53 17.62 -3.65
C ILE A 36 16.63 16.73 -2.78
N TRP A 37 16.71 15.41 -2.98
CA TRP A 37 16.07 14.45 -2.08
C TRP A 37 16.66 14.59 -0.67
N GLY A 38 15.78 14.72 0.32
CA GLY A 38 16.12 14.72 1.74
C GLY A 38 16.45 13.32 2.24
N ASN A 39 17.06 13.26 3.43
CA ASN A 39 17.31 11.98 4.09
C ASN A 39 15.98 11.28 4.40
N ASN A 40 15.85 10.03 3.98
CA ASN A 40 14.64 9.21 4.13
C ASN A 40 13.40 9.75 3.41
N GLU A 41 13.55 10.74 2.52
CA GLU A 41 12.45 11.15 1.62
C GLU A 41 12.23 10.06 0.58
N SER A 42 10.98 9.65 0.37
CA SER A 42 10.61 8.71 -0.67
C SER A 42 9.22 9.02 -1.22
N GLU A 43 9.03 8.71 -2.50
CA GLU A 43 7.73 8.78 -3.16
C GLU A 43 6.70 7.85 -2.53
N GLN A 44 7.17 6.73 -1.97
CA GLN A 44 6.31 5.76 -1.29
C GLN A 44 5.79 6.29 0.04
N ALA A 45 6.62 7.01 0.81
CA ALA A 45 6.18 7.63 2.05
C ALA A 45 5.10 8.69 1.77
N TYR A 46 5.31 9.52 0.74
CA TYR A 46 4.30 10.47 0.30
C TYR A 46 3.00 9.79 -0.16
N ALA A 47 3.10 8.75 -0.99
CA ALA A 47 1.94 8.03 -1.48
C ALA A 47 1.18 7.35 -0.33
N TYR A 48 1.89 6.78 0.63
CA TYR A 48 1.28 6.17 1.81
C TYR A 48 0.54 7.21 2.65
N GLU A 49 1.14 8.38 2.92
CA GLU A 49 0.49 9.48 3.65
C GLU A 49 -0.77 10.00 2.93
N LEU A 50 -0.78 10.02 1.59
CA LEU A 50 -1.94 10.45 0.80
C LEU A 50 -3.17 9.55 1.01
N PHE A 51 -2.95 8.26 1.25
CA PHE A 51 -3.99 7.25 1.45
C PHE A 51 -4.12 6.81 2.91
N ASP A 52 -3.47 7.50 3.85
CA ASP A 52 -3.59 7.19 5.28
C ASP A 52 -5.04 7.41 5.74
N ASN A 53 -5.67 6.37 6.27
CA ASN A 53 -7.09 6.32 6.62
C ASN A 53 -8.06 6.54 5.44
N ALA A 54 -7.64 6.25 4.20
CA ALA A 54 -8.52 6.35 3.03
C ALA A 54 -9.50 5.16 2.87
N TYR A 55 -9.31 4.07 3.62
CA TYR A 55 -10.07 2.84 3.49
C TYR A 55 -10.79 2.47 4.78
N ASP A 56 -12.08 2.17 4.68
CA ASP A 56 -12.92 1.84 5.84
C ASP A 56 -13.02 0.33 6.09
N LEU A 57 -12.82 -0.50 5.06
CA LEU A 57 -13.00 -1.95 5.18
C LEU A 57 -11.69 -2.66 5.57
N PRO A 58 -11.72 -3.68 6.43
CA PRO A 58 -10.52 -4.43 6.81
C PRO A 58 -9.77 -5.07 5.63
N ILE A 59 -10.49 -5.55 4.62
CA ILE A 59 -9.88 -6.14 3.41
C ILE A 59 -9.15 -5.08 2.57
N GLU A 60 -9.70 -3.87 2.45
CA GLU A 60 -9.06 -2.77 1.72
C GLU A 60 -7.78 -2.32 2.45
N ASN A 61 -7.83 -2.21 3.77
CA ASN A 61 -6.65 -1.92 4.58
C ASN A 61 -5.59 -3.01 4.47
N LEU A 62 -5.98 -4.29 4.50
CA LEU A 62 -5.06 -5.41 4.29
C LEU A 62 -4.38 -5.32 2.91
N MET A 63 -5.18 -5.12 1.87
CA MET A 63 -4.72 -4.93 0.49
C MET A 63 -3.72 -3.79 0.38
N PHE A 64 -4.03 -2.63 0.97
CA PHE A 64 -3.17 -1.45 0.95
C PHE A 64 -1.80 -1.70 1.59
N GLU A 65 -1.76 -2.33 2.76
CA GLU A 65 -0.49 -2.67 3.42
C GLU A 65 0.33 -3.70 2.62
N VAL A 66 -0.35 -4.67 1.98
CA VAL A 66 0.32 -5.65 1.09
C VAL A 66 0.91 -4.96 -0.14
N VAL A 67 0.15 -4.09 -0.83
CA VAL A 67 0.65 -3.30 -1.97
C VAL A 67 1.87 -2.49 -1.55
N THR A 68 1.79 -1.83 -0.40
CA THR A 68 2.88 -1.00 0.13
C THR A 68 4.15 -1.84 0.31
N LEU A 69 4.06 -3.01 0.96
CA LEU A 69 5.20 -3.91 1.14
C LEU A 69 5.76 -4.47 -0.18
N ILE A 70 4.90 -4.85 -1.13
CA ILE A 70 5.33 -5.32 -2.45
C ILE A 70 6.11 -4.23 -3.18
N LEU A 71 5.59 -3.00 -3.18
CA LEU A 71 6.24 -1.88 -3.86
C LEU A 71 7.49 -1.41 -3.11
N MET A 72 7.55 -1.54 -1.79
CA MET A 72 8.79 -1.34 -1.04
C MET A 72 9.86 -2.35 -1.48
N ALA A 73 9.50 -3.63 -1.65
CA ALA A 73 10.42 -4.70 -2.04
C ALA A 73 11.71 -4.74 -1.19
N GLY A 74 11.58 -4.49 0.11
CA GLY A 74 12.69 -4.43 1.07
C GLY A 74 13.54 -3.15 1.00
N ARG A 75 13.13 -2.13 0.23
CA ARG A 75 13.76 -0.80 0.24
C ARG A 75 13.25 0.03 1.41
N GLY A 76 14.09 0.97 1.84
CA GLY A 76 13.77 1.90 2.91
C GLY A 76 14.19 1.39 4.30
N PRO A 77 13.80 2.11 5.36
CA PRO A 77 14.15 1.74 6.73
C PRO A 77 13.45 0.46 7.19
N GLU A 78 14.15 -0.39 7.93
CA GLU A 78 13.58 -1.62 8.54
C GLU A 78 12.34 -1.33 9.40
N GLN A 79 12.34 -0.18 10.09
CA GLN A 79 11.20 0.27 10.90
C GLN A 79 9.92 0.48 10.07
N ALA A 80 10.04 0.91 8.82
CA ALA A 80 8.89 1.09 7.92
C ALA A 80 8.33 -0.27 7.50
N GLU A 81 9.19 -1.21 7.09
CA GLU A 81 8.73 -2.57 6.76
C GLU A 81 8.04 -3.22 7.97
N LYS A 82 8.64 -3.10 9.16
CA LYS A 82 8.06 -3.62 10.40
C LYS A 82 6.68 -3.02 10.66
N TYR A 83 6.51 -1.72 10.48
CA TYR A 83 5.24 -1.03 10.70
C TYR A 83 4.11 -1.62 9.83
N HIS A 84 4.32 -1.78 8.53
CA HIS A 84 3.31 -2.36 7.63
C HIS A 84 3.02 -3.83 7.97
N ARG A 85 4.04 -4.62 8.32
CA ARG A 85 3.85 -6.01 8.78
C ARG A 85 3.03 -6.09 10.08
N ASP A 86 3.29 -5.20 11.04
CA ASP A 86 2.55 -5.14 12.30
C ASP A 86 1.06 -4.81 12.04
N ARG A 87 0.77 -3.89 11.09
CA ARG A 87 -0.61 -3.55 10.70
C ARG A 87 -1.34 -4.74 10.08
N ILE A 88 -0.70 -5.45 9.15
CA ILE A 88 -1.24 -6.68 8.56
C ILE A 88 -1.52 -7.72 9.65
N ALA A 89 -0.58 -7.94 10.55
CA ALA A 89 -0.74 -8.87 11.67
C ALA A 89 -1.91 -8.47 12.58
N GLY A 90 -2.09 -7.17 12.83
CA GLY A 90 -3.25 -6.63 13.56
C GLY A 90 -4.57 -7.00 12.90
N ILE A 91 -4.72 -6.69 11.60
CA ILE A 91 -5.94 -7.00 10.83
C ILE A 91 -6.23 -8.50 10.84
N LEU A 92 -5.22 -9.34 10.60
CA LEU A 92 -5.38 -10.80 10.57
C LEU A 92 -5.60 -11.43 11.96
N SER A 93 -5.30 -10.70 13.04
CA SER A 93 -5.61 -11.15 14.40
C SER A 93 -7.08 -10.94 14.78
N GLU A 94 -7.73 -9.95 14.16
CA GLU A 94 -9.13 -9.58 14.40
C GLU A 94 -10.09 -10.26 13.42
N HIS A 95 -9.62 -10.54 12.20
CA HIS A 95 -10.42 -11.11 11.12
C HIS A 95 -9.70 -12.29 10.48
N LYS A 96 -10.41 -13.39 10.24
CA LYS A 96 -9.82 -14.52 9.51
C LYS A 96 -9.65 -14.16 8.04
N LEU A 97 -8.51 -14.55 7.46
CA LEU A 97 -8.24 -14.29 6.05
C LEU A 97 -9.36 -14.81 5.15
N ASP A 98 -9.84 -16.05 5.37
CA ASP A 98 -10.92 -16.67 4.59
C ASP A 98 -12.22 -15.83 4.59
N GLU A 99 -12.51 -15.13 5.69
CA GLU A 99 -13.68 -14.24 5.81
C GLU A 99 -13.46 -12.95 5.03
N LEU A 100 -12.25 -12.37 5.10
CA LEU A 100 -11.91 -11.12 4.41
C LEU A 100 -11.94 -11.26 2.88
N ILE A 101 -11.55 -12.42 2.36
CA ILE A 101 -11.51 -12.66 0.91
C ILE A 101 -12.80 -13.30 0.37
N ALA A 102 -13.78 -13.60 1.21
CA ALA A 102 -14.99 -14.35 0.82
C ALA A 102 -15.75 -13.69 -0.34
N ASP A 103 -15.86 -12.36 -0.31
CA ASP A 103 -16.71 -11.57 -1.20
C ASP A 103 -15.93 -10.82 -2.31
N ILE A 104 -14.63 -11.08 -2.46
CA ILE A 104 -13.83 -10.51 -3.56
C ILE A 104 -13.81 -11.44 -4.78
N SER A 105 -13.53 -10.89 -5.95
CA SER A 105 -13.48 -11.68 -7.18
C SER A 105 -12.32 -12.70 -7.17
N GLU A 106 -12.45 -13.78 -7.94
CA GLU A 106 -11.39 -14.81 -8.02
C GLU A 106 -10.07 -14.26 -8.57
N GLU A 107 -10.13 -13.40 -9.59
CA GLU A 107 -8.94 -12.74 -10.17
C GLU A 107 -8.22 -11.90 -9.11
N GLU A 108 -8.97 -11.09 -8.38
CA GLU A 108 -8.44 -10.25 -7.31
C GLU A 108 -7.85 -11.07 -6.15
N ARG A 109 -8.54 -12.14 -5.77
CA ARG A 109 -8.06 -13.07 -4.74
C ARG A 109 -6.74 -13.71 -5.14
N GLN A 110 -6.59 -14.15 -6.38
CA GLN A 110 -5.37 -14.77 -6.87
C GLN A 110 -4.18 -13.80 -6.78
N ASP A 111 -4.37 -12.56 -7.20
CA ASP A 111 -3.34 -11.52 -7.12
C ASP A 111 -2.94 -11.22 -5.67
N LEU A 112 -3.91 -11.01 -4.78
CA LEU A 112 -3.65 -10.72 -3.37
C LEU A 112 -2.93 -11.87 -2.67
N ILE A 113 -3.41 -13.10 -2.86
CA ILE A 113 -2.83 -14.30 -2.22
C ILE A 113 -1.41 -14.56 -2.74
N TYR A 114 -1.17 -14.34 -4.03
CA TYR A 114 0.17 -14.44 -4.59
C TYR A 114 1.13 -13.45 -3.91
N ASP A 115 0.75 -12.17 -3.82
CA ASP A 115 1.57 -11.15 -3.17
C ASP A 115 1.80 -11.44 -1.68
N MET A 116 0.77 -11.87 -0.95
CA MET A 116 0.89 -12.28 0.46
C MET A 116 1.84 -13.46 0.65
N SER A 117 1.84 -14.44 -0.28
CA SER A 117 2.75 -15.59 -0.24
C SER A 117 4.22 -15.18 -0.45
N LEU A 118 4.49 -14.23 -1.35
CA LEU A 118 5.84 -13.69 -1.57
C LEU A 118 6.37 -13.00 -0.32
N LEU A 119 5.48 -12.30 0.41
CA LEU A 119 5.79 -11.62 1.66
C LEU A 119 5.85 -12.56 2.88
N LYS A 120 5.56 -13.86 2.71
CA LYS A 120 5.48 -14.89 3.76
C LYS A 120 4.49 -14.54 4.88
N LEU A 121 3.35 -13.97 4.50
CA LEU A 121 2.26 -13.63 5.41
C LEU A 121 1.31 -14.82 5.64
N ILE A 122 1.36 -15.81 4.74
CA ILE A 122 0.57 -17.05 4.71
C ILE A 122 1.45 -18.23 4.35
#